data_AF-A0A9E5CUA1-F1
#
_entry.id   AF-A0A9E5CUA1-F1
#
_cell.length_a   1.000
_cell.length_b   1.000
_cell.length_c   1.000
_cell.angle_alpha   90.00
_cell.angle_beta   90.00
_cell.angle_gamma   90.00
#
_symmetry.space_group_name_H-M   'P 1'
#
loop_
_entity.id
_entity.type
_entity.pdbx_description
1 polymer ?
#
loop_
_entity_poly.entity_id
_entity_poly.type
_entity_poly.pdbx_seq_one_letter_code
_entity_poly.pdbx_strand_id
1 'polypeptide(L)' 'MANKILVYSTLGCGYTDVVKAELERDGKDYEEINLSLHPERWDEILEYTDGVKLT' A
#
# COMPACT_ATOMS: atom_id res chain seq x y z
N MET A 1 4.15 18.79 7.44
CA MET A 1 3.44 18.17 6.30
C MET A 1 2.98 16.81 6.78
N ALA A 2 1.67 16.56 6.83
CA ALA A 2 1.14 15.31 7.37
C ALA A 2 1.58 14.15 6.48
N ASN A 3 2.52 13.35 6.96
CA ASN A 3 3.04 12.19 6.26
C ASN A 3 1.97 11.09 6.36
N LYS A 4 0.97 11.14 5.47
CA LYS A 4 -0.13 10.18 5.43
C LYS A 4 0.42 8.85 4.91
N ILE A 5 0.27 7.77 5.67
CA ILE A 5 0.77 6.46 5.26
C ILE A 5 -0.18 5.90 4.22
N LEU A 6 0.31 5.60 3.03
CA LEU A 6 -0.46 4.94 1.98
C LEU A 6 -0.10 3.46 1.98
N VAL A 7 -1.11 2.61 2.18
CA VAL A 7 -0.94 1.15 2.14
C VAL A 7 -1.55 0.64 0.86
N TYR A 8 -0.69 0.22 -0.06
CA TYR A 8 -1.14 -0.34 -1.31
C TYR A 8 -1.38 -1.85 -1.17
N SER A 9 -2.59 -2.29 -1.51
CA SER A 9 -3.04 -3.67 -1.40
C SER A 9 -3.34 -4.26 -2.78
N THR A 10 -3.09 -5.55 -2.96
CA THR A 10 -3.52 -6.29 -4.15
C THR A 10 -4.37 -7.50 -3.71
N LEU A 11 -5.38 -7.84 -4.52
CA LEU A 11 -6.21 -9.03 -4.30
C LEU A 11 -5.30 -10.27 -4.25
N GLY A 12 -5.22 -10.90 -3.08
CA GLY A 12 -4.41 -12.09 -2.82
C GLY A 12 -3.10 -11.86 -2.07
N CYS A 13 -2.77 -10.62 -1.68
CA CYS A 13 -1.54 -10.36 -0.94
C CYS A 13 -1.78 -10.46 0.58
N GLY A 14 -1.49 -11.62 1.17
CA GLY A 14 -1.52 -11.80 2.64
C GLY A 14 -0.53 -10.88 3.39
N TYR A 15 0.51 -10.39 2.71
CA TYR A 15 1.47 -9.46 3.29
C TYR A 15 0.85 -8.09 3.60
N THR A 16 -0.07 -7.61 2.77
CA THR A 16 -0.76 -6.34 3.03
C THR A 16 -1.58 -6.42 4.31
N ASP A 17 -2.19 -7.57 4.60
CA ASP A 17 -2.96 -7.76 5.83
C ASP A 17 -2.09 -7.66 7.09
N VAL A 18 -0.88 -8.22 7.03
CA VAL A 18 0.11 -8.10 8.12
C VAL A 18 0.58 -6.65 8.30
N VAL A 19 0.86 -5.93 7.21
CA VAL A 19 1.29 -4.53 7.26
C VAL A 19 0.20 -3.64 7.86
N LYS A 20 -1.07 -3.86 7.49
CA LYS A 20 -2.22 -3.16 8.08
C LYS A 20 -2.36 -3.43 9.57
N ALA A 21 -2.28 -4.71 9.97
CA ALA A 21 -2.37 -5.09 11.37
C ALA A 21 -1.26 -4.42 12.21
N GLU A 22 -0.04 -4.31 11.69
CA GLU A 22 1.06 -3.59 12.38
C GLU A 22 0.80 -2.08 12.45
N LEU A 23 0.26 -1.47 11.39
CA LEU A 23 -0.07 -0.04 11.38
C LEU A 23 -1.23 0.30 12.33
N GLU A 24 -2.27 -0.52 12.38
CA GLU A 24 -3.35 -0.41 13.36
C GLU A 24 -2.81 -0.59 14.79
N ARG A 25 -1.91 -1.55 15.00
CA ARG A 25 -1.27 -1.82 16.30
C ARG A 25 -0.40 -0.66 16.77
N ASP A 26 0.25 0.04 15.85
CA ASP A 26 1.05 1.25 16.12
C ASP A 26 0.17 2.51 16.23
N GLY A 27 -1.15 2.41 15.99
CA GLY A 27 -2.09 3.52 16.08
C GLY A 27 -1.89 4.58 15.01
N LYS A 28 -1.37 4.20 13.84
CA LYS A 28 -1.10 5.12 12.74
C LYS A 28 -2.28 5.17 11.77
N ASP A 29 -2.73 6.38 11.45
CA ASP A 29 -3.66 6.61 10.35
C ASP A 29 -2.99 6.27 9.01
N TYR A 30 -3.59 5.31 8.29
CA TYR A 30 -3.19 4.95 6.95
C TYR A 30 -4.40 4.90 6.01
N GLU A 31 -4.15 5.09 4.72
CA GLU A 31 -5.15 4.99 3.66
C GLU A 31 -4.87 3.74 2.82
N GLU A 32 -5.83 2.81 2.76
CA GLU A 32 -5.71 1.60 1.95
C GLU A 32 -6.08 1.91 0.50
N ILE A 33 -5.19 1.57 -0.43
CA ILE A 33 -5.41 1.70 -1.87
C ILE A 33 -5.32 0.32 -2.50
N ASN A 34 -6.45 -0.21 -2.95
CA ASN A 34 -6.48 -1.48 -3.65
C ASN A 34 -6.09 -1.32 -5.13
N LEU A 35 -4.86 -1.72 -5.45
CA LEU A 35 -4.27 -1.70 -6.78
C LEU A 35 -4.89 -2.69 -7.76
N SER A 36 -5.57 -3.74 -7.26
CA SER A 36 -6.31 -4.64 -8.15
C SER A 36 -7.60 -4.01 -8.66
N LEU A 37 -8.18 -3.05 -7.92
CA LEU A 37 -9.31 -2.25 -8.36
C LEU A 37 -8.88 -0.99 -9.11
N HIS A 38 -7.70 -0.44 -8.77
CA HIS A 38 -7.12 0.75 -9.40
C HIS A 38 -5.79 0.43 -10.07
N PRO A 39 -5.81 -0.27 -11.22
CA PRO A 39 -4.60 -0.61 -11.94
C PRO A 39 -3.81 0.62 -12.40
N GLU A 40 -4.49 1.77 -12.56
CA GLU A 40 -3.89 3.08 -12.88
C GLU A 40 -2.91 3.59 -11.81
N ARG A 41 -3.07 3.20 -10.54
CA ARG A 41 -2.20 3.64 -9.44
C ARG A 41 -0.91 2.83 -9.33
N TRP A 42 -0.74 1.79 -10.13
CA TRP A 42 0.53 1.07 -10.23
C TRP A 42 1.64 1.95 -10.78
N ASP A 43 1.33 2.85 -11.71
CA ASP A 43 2.31 3.77 -12.30
C ASP A 43 2.90 4.67 -11.21
N GLU A 44 2.06 5.23 -10.33
CA GLU A 44 2.52 6.06 -9.22
C GLU A 44 3.41 5.26 -8.25
N ILE A 45 3.04 4.03 -7.90
CA ILE A 45 3.89 3.20 -7.04
C ILE A 45 5.23 2.89 -7.70
N LEU A 46 5.25 2.60 -9.00
CA LEU A 46 6.49 2.30 -9.73
C LEU A 46 7.47 3.48 -9.66
N GLU A 47 6.97 4.72 -9.60
CA GLU A 47 7.79 5.91 -9.37
C GLU A 47 8.34 5.99 -7.94
N TYR A 48 7.57 5.54 -6.94
CA TYR A 48 8.03 5.52 -5.53
C TYR A 48 8.88 4.29 -5.17
N THR A 49 8.71 3.17 -5.86
CA THR A 49 9.45 1.91 -5.62
C THR A 49 10.65 1.73 -6.54
N ASP A 50 11.03 2.78 -7.28
CA ASP A 50 12.16 2.76 -8.21
C ASP A 50 12.07 1.58 -9.21
N GLY A 51 10.84 1.30 -9.68
CA GLY A 51 10.56 0.20 -10.60
C GLY A 51 10.47 -1.20 -9.97
N VAL A 52 10.57 -1.34 -8.64
CA VAL A 52 10.41 -2.64 -7.98
C VAL A 52 8.92 -2.99 -7.91
N LYS A 53 8.50 -3.89 -8.79
CA LYS A 53 7.20 -4.56 -8.71
C LYS A 53 7.32 -5.69 -7.68
N LEU A 54 6.57 -5.59 -6.58
CA LEU A 54 6.27 -6.75 -5.74
C LEU A 54 5.41 -7.70 -6.60
N THR A 55 6.06 -8.73 -7.16
CA THR A 55 5.42 -9.77 -7.96
C THR A 55 4.93 -10.92 -7.10
#